data_AF-A0AAE5H3P0-F1
#
_entry.id   AF-A0AAE5H3P0-F1
#
_cell.length_a   1.000
_cell.length_b   1.000
_cell.length_c   1.000
_cell.angle_alpha   90.00
_cell.angle_beta   90.00
_cell.angle_gamma   90.00
#
_symmetry.space_group_name_H-M   'P 1'
#
loop_
_entity.id
_entity.type
_entity.pdbx_description
1 polymer ?
#
loop_
_entity_poly.entity_id
_entity_poly.type
_entity_poly.pdbx_seq_one_letter_code
_entity_poly.pdbx_strand_id
1 'polypeptide(L)'
;MNNRNSFLTFVTACIPGVGYMYHGLIKKGVQVLFLYMLIGPILSFIGLGFLSHLIKICIWFYTFFDTFAVSSKIKRGEYVPDSEFIFKNYVNTENSYSVTPTWNERINRQGWVILGSFLIILGILSILNQVFIDSDIYKYIRSYASQYFIPIIFIVIGVLILFRKKD
;
A
#
# COMPACT_ATOMS: atom_id res chain seq x y z
N MET A 1 5.04 -0.75 32.94
CA MET A 1 5.17 -0.51 31.48
C MET A 1 5.99 -1.64 30.89
N ASN A 2 5.45 -2.38 29.92
CA ASN A 2 6.09 -3.61 29.43
C ASN A 2 7.25 -3.25 28.48
N ASN A 3 8.49 -3.40 28.93
CA ASN A 3 9.70 -3.10 28.15
C ASN A 3 9.88 -4.14 27.04
N ARG A 4 9.21 -3.93 25.90
CA ARG A 4 9.37 -4.80 24.73
C ARG A 4 10.79 -4.66 24.16
N ASN A 5 11.41 -5.80 23.84
CA ASN A 5 12.77 -5.86 23.34
C ASN A 5 12.87 -5.21 21.95
N SER A 6 13.80 -4.25 21.79
CA SER A 6 14.08 -3.56 20.52
C SER A 6 14.54 -4.51 19.42
N PHE A 7 15.26 -5.59 19.78
CA PHE A 7 15.69 -6.61 18.81
C PHE A 7 14.49 -7.37 18.22
N LEU A 8 13.53 -7.75 19.06
CA LEU A 8 12.30 -8.40 18.60
C LEU A 8 11.44 -7.44 17.77
N THR A 9 11.40 -6.15 18.11
CA THR A 9 10.76 -5.12 17.27
C THR A 9 11.39 -5.09 15.87
N PHE A 10 12.72 -5.16 15.76
CA PHE A 10 13.39 -5.21 14.46
C PHE A 10 13.04 -6.46 13.66
N VAL A 11 13.15 -7.65 14.26
CA VAL A 11 12.84 -8.92 13.58
C VAL A 11 11.38 -8.96 13.13
N THR A 12 10.46 -8.51 13.97
CA THR A 12 9.03 -8.48 13.65
C THR A 12 8.67 -7.39 12.64
N ALA A 13 9.38 -6.25 12.62
CA ALA A 13 9.20 -5.19 11.63
C ALA A 13 9.63 -5.61 10.21
N CYS A 14 10.54 -6.59 10.08
CA CYS A 14 10.93 -7.15 8.78
C CYS A 14 9.77 -7.88 8.08
N ILE A 15 8.75 -8.32 8.82
CA ILE A 15 7.56 -8.95 8.22
C ILE A 15 6.43 -7.89 8.24
N PRO A 16 5.93 -7.48 7.06
CA PRO A 16 4.94 -6.41 6.97
C PRO A 16 3.66 -6.80 7.73
N GLY A 17 3.24 -5.95 8.66
CA GLY A 17 2.07 -6.17 9.52
C GLY A 17 2.39 -6.82 10.88
N VAL A 18 3.39 -7.70 10.97
CA VAL A 18 3.69 -8.46 12.21
C VAL A 18 4.30 -7.58 13.29
N GLY A 19 5.09 -6.57 12.93
CA GLY A 19 5.61 -5.57 13.88
C GLY A 19 4.52 -4.87 14.68
N TYR A 20 3.40 -4.48 14.03
CA TYR A 20 2.26 -3.90 14.73
C TYR A 20 1.60 -4.88 15.70
N MET A 21 1.46 -6.15 15.28
CA MET A 21 0.91 -7.20 16.13
C MET A 21 1.80 -7.45 17.35
N TYR A 22 3.12 -7.44 17.16
CA TYR A 22 4.09 -7.50 18.25
C TYR A 22 3.91 -6.33 19.21
N HIS A 23 3.49 -5.15 18.76
CA HIS A 23 3.18 -4.01 19.63
C HIS A 23 1.75 -3.99 20.18
N GLY A 24 0.93 -5.00 19.90
CA GLY A 24 -0.44 -5.15 20.41
C GLY A 24 -1.50 -4.50 19.52
N LEU A 25 -1.12 -4.00 18.34
CA LEU A 25 -2.00 -3.42 17.34
C LEU A 25 -2.39 -4.51 16.33
N ILE A 26 -3.23 -5.44 16.75
CA ILE A 26 -3.60 -6.63 15.98
C ILE A 26 -4.41 -6.24 14.74
N LYS A 27 -5.43 -5.39 14.90
CA LYS A 27 -6.30 -4.97 13.79
C LYS A 27 -5.49 -4.25 12.72
N LYS A 28 -4.64 -3.31 13.12
CA LYS A 28 -3.73 -2.61 12.20
C LYS A 28 -2.79 -3.59 11.51
N GLY A 29 -2.16 -4.50 12.26
CA GLY A 29 -1.24 -5.49 11.72
C GLY A 29 -1.87 -6.42 10.68
N VAL A 30 -3.06 -6.94 10.97
CA VAL A 30 -3.79 -7.86 10.07
C VAL A 30 -4.16 -7.17 8.77
N GLN A 31 -4.64 -5.93 8.83
CA GLN A 31 -5.00 -5.17 7.62
C GLN A 31 -3.80 -4.91 6.71
N VAL A 32 -2.64 -4.60 7.29
CA VAL A 32 -1.39 -4.42 6.53
C VAL A 32 -0.94 -5.73 5.88
N LEU A 33 -0.97 -6.82 6.64
CA LEU A 33 -0.61 -8.15 6.14
C LEU A 33 -1.53 -8.57 4.99
N PHE A 34 -2.83 -8.37 5.15
CA PHE A 34 -3.84 -8.67 4.14
C PHE A 34 -3.63 -7.83 2.86
N LEU A 35 -3.38 -6.52 3.01
CA LEU A 35 -3.07 -5.64 1.88
C LEU A 35 -1.80 -6.07 1.14
N TYR A 36 -0.75 -6.42 1.88
CA TYR A 36 0.51 -6.89 1.32
C TYR A 36 0.35 -8.20 0.53
N MET A 37 -0.53 -9.10 1.00
CA MET A 37 -0.84 -10.35 0.32
C MET A 37 -1.70 -10.13 -0.94
N LEU A 38 -2.74 -9.30 -0.85
CA LEU A 38 -3.71 -9.08 -1.92
C LEU A 38 -3.20 -8.25 -3.09
N ILE A 39 -2.28 -7.31 -2.86
CA ILE A 39 -1.78 -6.41 -3.91
C ILE A 39 -1.19 -7.19 -5.11
N GLY A 40 -0.56 -8.35 -4.87
CA GLY A 40 0.03 -9.17 -5.93
C GLY A 40 -1.00 -9.77 -6.88
N PRO A 41 -1.92 -10.63 -6.37
CA PRO A 41 -2.98 -11.20 -7.17
C PRO A 41 -3.82 -10.15 -7.89
N ILE A 42 -4.27 -9.10 -7.18
CA ILE A 42 -5.13 -8.05 -7.76
C ILE A 42 -4.45 -7.38 -8.96
N LEU A 43 -3.20 -6.93 -8.80
CA LEU A 43 -2.48 -6.28 -9.91
C LEU A 43 -2.17 -7.26 -11.04
N SER A 44 -1.92 -8.54 -10.73
CA SER A 44 -1.71 -9.57 -11.75
C SER A 44 -2.97 -9.81 -12.58
N PHE A 45 -4.15 -9.89 -11.94
CA PHE A 45 -5.44 -10.03 -12.62
C PHE A 45 -5.71 -8.85 -13.57
N ILE A 46 -5.29 -7.64 -13.22
CA ILE A 46 -5.47 -6.43 -14.05
C ILE A 46 -4.38 -6.31 -15.15
N GLY A 47 -3.42 -7.23 -15.21
CA GLY A 47 -2.30 -7.19 -16.16
C GLY A 47 -1.12 -6.30 -15.74
N LEU A 48 -1.19 -5.67 -14.57
CA LEU A 48 -0.17 -4.78 -13.98
C LEU A 48 0.75 -5.51 -12.98
N GLY A 49 0.92 -6.83 -13.13
CA GLY A 49 1.69 -7.66 -12.19
C GLY A 49 3.13 -7.17 -11.95
N PHE A 50 3.76 -6.52 -12.94
CA PHE A 50 5.11 -5.95 -12.79
C PHE A 50 5.17 -4.85 -11.72
N LEU A 51 4.10 -4.05 -11.58
CA LEU A 51 4.02 -2.95 -10.63
C LEU A 51 3.80 -3.44 -9.19
N SER A 52 3.31 -4.68 -9.03
CA SER A 52 3.04 -5.26 -7.71
C SER A 52 4.29 -5.39 -6.85
N HIS A 53 5.45 -5.69 -7.44
CA HIS A 53 6.72 -5.78 -6.71
C HIS A 53 7.16 -4.41 -6.19
N LEU A 54 7.04 -3.36 -7.02
CA LEU A 54 7.37 -1.99 -6.64
C LEU A 54 6.46 -1.49 -5.50
N ILE A 55 5.15 -1.75 -5.58
CA ILE A 55 4.23 -1.35 -4.52
C ILE A 55 4.49 -2.12 -3.23
N LYS A 56 4.75 -3.43 -3.31
CA LYS A 56 5.08 -4.26 -2.14
C LYS A 56 6.32 -3.75 -1.42
N ILE A 57 7.38 -3.36 -2.13
CA ILE A 57 8.59 -2.84 -1.48
C ILE A 57 8.33 -1.47 -0.82
N CYS A 58 7.55 -0.58 -1.45
CA CYS A 58 7.16 0.69 -0.84
C CYS A 58 6.34 0.47 0.44
N ILE A 59 5.36 -0.44 0.41
CA ILE A 59 4.57 -0.82 1.59
C ILE A 59 5.49 -1.39 2.68
N TRP A 60 6.42 -2.28 2.32
CA TRP A 60 7.34 -2.88 3.26
C TRP A 60 8.15 -1.82 4.03
N PHE A 61 8.81 -0.90 3.33
CA PHE A 61 9.56 0.19 3.96
C PHE A 61 8.68 1.07 4.85
N TYR A 62 7.49 1.43 4.37
CA TYR A 62 6.53 2.20 5.17
C TYR A 62 6.21 1.49 6.49
N THR A 63 5.85 0.20 6.41
CA THR A 63 5.46 -0.59 7.59
C THR A 63 6.62 -0.84 8.53
N PHE A 64 7.84 -0.99 8.00
CA PHE A 64 9.06 -1.14 8.78
C PHE A 64 9.29 0.11 9.64
N PHE A 65 9.38 1.29 9.04
CA PHE A 65 9.62 2.53 9.76
C PHE A 65 8.47 2.92 10.69
N ASP A 66 7.23 2.73 10.27
CA ASP A 66 6.07 3.04 11.10
C ASP A 66 5.96 2.11 12.31
N THR A 67 6.43 0.85 12.22
CA THR A 67 6.55 -0.02 13.40
C THR A 67 7.51 0.57 14.44
N PHE A 68 8.65 1.13 14.02
CA PHE A 68 9.58 1.81 14.95
C PHE A 68 9.00 3.09 15.51
N ALA A 69 8.25 3.86 14.71
CA ALA A 69 7.56 5.05 15.18
C ALA A 69 6.51 4.69 16.26
N VAL A 70 5.70 3.65 16.03
CA VAL A 70 4.75 3.10 16.99
C VAL A 70 5.46 2.61 18.26
N SER A 71 6.54 1.84 18.11
CA SER A 71 7.33 1.39 19.26
C SER A 71 7.84 2.57 20.09
N SER A 72 8.23 3.66 19.45
CA SER A 72 8.75 4.85 20.12
C SER A 72 7.65 5.58 20.89
N LYS A 73 6.45 5.72 20.30
CA LYS A 73 5.27 6.29 20.98
C LYS A 73 4.89 5.48 22.22
N ILE A 74 4.81 4.16 22.09
CA ILE A 74 4.48 3.26 23.21
C ILE A 74 5.53 3.35 24.32
N LYS A 75 6.83 3.43 23.97
CA LYS A 75 7.91 3.62 24.94
C LYS A 75 7.81 4.96 25.70
N ARG A 76 7.30 6.01 25.05
CA ARG A 76 7.02 7.32 25.68
C ARG A 76 5.73 7.33 26.53
N GLY A 77 5.00 6.21 26.59
CA GLY A 77 3.73 6.12 27.32
C GLY A 77 2.55 6.72 26.56
N GLU A 78 2.70 7.04 25.28
CA GLU A 78 1.59 7.52 24.45
C GLU A 78 0.63 6.38 24.12
N TYR A 79 -0.67 6.64 24.24
CA TYR A 79 -1.69 5.71 23.78
C TYR A 79 -1.72 5.66 22.25
N VAL A 80 -1.51 4.47 21.68
CA VAL A 80 -1.65 4.21 20.25
C VAL A 80 -2.90 3.37 20.04
N PRO A 81 -3.97 3.90 19.40
CA PRO A 81 -5.19 3.13 19.18
C PRO A 81 -4.94 2.00 18.17
N ASP A 82 -5.47 0.81 18.44
CA ASP A 82 -5.60 -0.27 17.45
C ASP A 82 -6.76 0.03 16.49
N SER A 83 -6.64 1.14 15.77
CA SER A 83 -7.65 1.60 14.84
C SER A 83 -7.49 0.95 13.49
N GLU A 84 -8.61 0.49 12.95
CA GLU A 84 -8.76 0.06 11.57
C GLU A 84 -8.52 1.27 10.66
N PHE A 85 -7.64 1.15 9.66
CA PHE A 85 -7.38 2.23 8.69
C PHE A 85 -8.22 2.06 7.43
N ILE A 86 -8.56 0.82 7.05
CA ILE A 86 -9.39 0.52 5.88
C ILE A 86 -10.89 0.67 6.17
N PHE A 87 -11.32 0.33 7.39
CA PHE A 87 -12.74 0.21 7.75
C PHE A 87 -13.23 1.22 8.78
N LYS A 88 -12.41 2.24 9.10
CA LYS A 88 -12.63 3.17 10.22
C LYS A 88 -14.00 3.86 10.27
N ASN A 89 -14.73 3.90 9.15
CA ASN A 89 -15.90 4.76 8.97
C ASN A 89 -17.21 4.05 8.56
N TYR A 90 -17.32 2.71 8.65
CA TYR A 90 -18.57 2.04 8.24
C TYR A 90 -19.55 1.72 9.37
N VAL A 91 -19.14 1.80 10.64
CA VAL A 91 -19.97 1.30 11.77
C VAL A 91 -20.71 2.40 12.55
N ASN A 92 -20.45 3.68 12.29
CA ASN A 92 -21.13 4.79 13.00
C ASN A 92 -21.96 5.67 12.07
N THR A 93 -22.91 5.08 11.32
CA THR A 93 -23.90 5.85 10.52
C THR A 93 -25.33 5.58 10.95
N GLU A 94 -25.56 5.17 12.20
CA GLU A 94 -26.94 5.00 12.70
C GLU A 94 -27.37 5.94 13.84
N ASN A 95 -26.50 6.74 14.46
CA ASN A 95 -26.96 7.68 15.50
C ASN A 95 -26.07 8.92 15.67
N SER A 96 -26.23 9.92 14.79
CA SER A 96 -25.86 11.29 15.15
C SER A 96 -26.69 12.30 14.35
N TYR A 97 -27.76 12.76 14.99
CA TYR A 97 -28.42 14.01 14.64
C TYR A 97 -27.41 15.15 14.77
N SER A 98 -27.32 15.95 13.71
CA SER A 98 -26.69 17.28 13.62
C SER A 98 -25.29 17.44 14.22
N VAL A 99 -24.24 17.26 13.42
CA VAL A 99 -22.99 18.03 13.55
C VAL A 99 -22.50 18.38 12.15
N THR A 100 -22.12 19.64 11.95
CA THR A 100 -21.50 20.13 10.72
C THR A 100 -20.30 19.26 10.33
N PRO A 101 -20.11 18.92 9.04
CA PRO A 101 -19.07 18.00 8.66
C PRO A 101 -17.70 18.61 8.96
N THR A 102 -16.98 18.00 9.89
CA THR A 102 -15.59 18.38 10.21
C THR A 102 -14.70 18.13 8.99
N TRP A 103 -13.59 18.85 8.87
CA TRP A 103 -12.64 18.73 7.73
C TRP A 103 -12.23 17.28 7.42
N ASN A 104 -12.21 16.42 8.43
CA ASN A 104 -11.91 14.99 8.31
C ASN A 104 -12.98 14.19 7.55
N GLU A 105 -14.26 14.56 7.63
CA GLU A 105 -15.35 13.89 6.90
C GLU A 105 -15.36 14.24 5.41
N ARG A 106 -14.96 15.47 5.07
CA ARG A 106 -14.84 15.92 3.67
C ARG A 106 -13.71 15.18 2.94
N ILE A 107 -12.57 15.00 3.61
CA ILE A 107 -11.43 14.22 3.08
C ILE A 107 -11.81 12.74 2.94
N ASN A 108 -12.54 12.17 3.91
CA ASN A 108 -13.02 10.78 3.84
C ASN A 108 -13.95 10.56 2.64
N ARG A 109 -14.93 11.45 2.40
CA ARG A 109 -15.85 11.35 1.25
C ARG A 109 -15.11 11.48 -0.09
N GLN A 110 -14.13 12.37 -0.19
CA GLN A 110 -13.27 12.47 -1.38
C GLN A 110 -12.41 11.22 -1.58
N GLY A 111 -11.92 10.61 -0.50
CA GLY A 111 -11.21 9.33 -0.54
C GLY A 111 -12.05 8.19 -1.14
N TRP A 112 -13.33 8.08 -0.75
CA TRP A 112 -14.24 7.08 -1.34
C TRP A 112 -14.56 7.35 -2.81
N VAL A 113 -14.68 8.62 -3.21
CA VAL A 113 -14.89 8.99 -4.62
C VAL A 113 -13.63 8.68 -5.46
N ILE A 114 -12.43 8.95 -4.92
CA ILE A 114 -11.16 8.60 -5.58
C ILE A 114 -11.01 7.08 -5.69
N LEU A 115 -11.30 6.34 -4.63
CA LEU A 115 -11.26 4.88 -4.62
C LEU A 115 -12.27 4.28 -5.61
N GLY A 116 -13.50 4.81 -5.64
CA GLY A 116 -14.53 4.42 -6.59
C GLY A 116 -14.14 4.71 -8.04
N SER A 117 -13.62 5.91 -8.32
CA SER A 117 -13.11 6.28 -9.64
C SER A 117 -11.96 5.38 -10.07
N PHE A 118 -11.03 5.09 -9.16
CA PHE A 118 -9.92 4.17 -9.39
C PHE A 118 -10.41 2.76 -9.72
N LEU A 119 -11.38 2.22 -8.97
CA LEU A 119 -11.96 0.91 -9.23
C LEU A 119 -12.68 0.83 -10.58
N ILE A 120 -13.41 1.89 -10.96
CA ILE A 120 -14.06 1.97 -12.28
C ILE A 120 -13.02 1.97 -13.40
N ILE A 121 -11.96 2.78 -13.27
CA ILE A 121 -10.86 2.82 -14.23
C ILE A 121 -10.20 1.45 -14.34
N LEU A 122 -9.92 0.78 -13.21
CA LEU A 122 -9.36 -0.57 -13.22
C LEU A 122 -10.29 -1.60 -13.87
N GLY A 123 -11.60 -1.51 -13.63
CA GLY A 123 -12.60 -2.37 -14.25
C GLY A 123 -12.63 -2.20 -15.77
N ILE A 124 -12.66 -0.96 -16.25
CA ILE A 124 -12.59 -0.65 -17.68
C ILE A 124 -11.27 -1.16 -18.26
N LEU A 125 -10.14 -0.90 -17.59
CA LEU A 125 -8.83 -1.37 -18.02
C LEU A 125 -8.77 -2.90 -18.08
N SER A 126 -9.39 -3.61 -17.13
CA SER A 126 -9.46 -5.08 -17.10
C SER A 126 -10.27 -5.64 -18.25
N ILE A 127 -11.40 -5.00 -18.62
CA ILE A 127 -12.22 -5.41 -19.76
C ILE A 127 -11.46 -5.18 -21.06
N LEU A 128 -10.84 -4.00 -21.22
CA LEU A 128 -9.98 -3.72 -22.38
C LEU A 128 -8.84 -4.72 -22.45
N ASN A 129 -8.16 -4.96 -21.33
CA ASN A 129 -7.10 -5.95 -21.21
C ASN A 129 -7.59 -7.33 -21.69
N GLN A 130 -8.75 -7.79 -21.23
CA GLN A 130 -9.30 -9.10 -21.63
C GLN A 130 -9.71 -9.17 -23.10
N VAL A 131 -10.24 -8.08 -23.67
CA VAL A 131 -10.58 -7.98 -25.10
C VAL A 131 -9.32 -7.97 -25.98
N PHE A 132 -8.24 -7.32 -25.53
CA PHE A 132 -6.98 -7.27 -26.26
C PHE A 132 -6.10 -8.51 -26.01
N ILE A 133 -6.25 -9.22 -24.89
CA ILE A 133 -5.47 -10.41 -24.49
C ILE A 133 -5.54 -11.54 -25.52
N ASP A 134 -6.67 -11.69 -26.20
CA ASP A 134 -6.89 -12.78 -27.17
C ASP A 134 -6.24 -12.50 -28.54
N SER A 135 -5.69 -11.30 -28.74
CA SER A 135 -4.89 -10.98 -29.92
C SER A 135 -3.43 -11.41 -29.69
N ASP A 136 -2.81 -12.11 -30.65
CA ASP A 136 -1.40 -12.53 -30.59
C ASP A 136 -0.45 -11.35 -30.30
N ILE A 137 -0.83 -10.16 -30.74
CA ILE A 137 -0.15 -8.88 -30.53
C ILE A 137 0.03 -8.58 -29.02
N TYR A 138 -0.97 -8.87 -28.18
CA TYR A 138 -0.90 -8.61 -26.74
C TYR A 138 0.12 -9.51 -26.03
N LYS A 139 0.24 -10.79 -26.43
CA LYS A 139 1.24 -11.70 -25.85
C LYS A 139 2.66 -11.21 -26.15
N TYR A 140 2.91 -10.75 -27.38
CA TYR A 140 4.19 -10.15 -27.74
C TYR A 140 4.43 -8.86 -26.95
N ILE A 141 3.50 -7.91 -26.97
CA ILE A 141 3.66 -6.63 -26.25
C ILE A 141 3.88 -6.84 -24.75
N ARG A 142 3.15 -7.74 -24.10
CA ARG A 142 3.30 -8.04 -22.67
C ARG A 142 4.65 -8.69 -22.36
N SER A 143 5.12 -9.60 -23.21
CA SER A 143 6.43 -10.25 -23.06
C SER A 143 7.56 -9.23 -23.19
N TYR A 144 7.52 -8.40 -24.24
CA TYR A 144 8.53 -7.37 -24.47
C TYR A 144 8.48 -6.26 -23.40
N ALA A 145 7.29 -5.78 -23.04
CA ALA A 145 7.16 -4.75 -22.01
C ALA A 145 7.67 -5.26 -20.64
N SER A 146 7.30 -6.46 -20.21
CA SER A 146 7.76 -6.99 -18.92
C SER A 146 9.27 -7.27 -18.88
N GLN A 147 9.89 -7.59 -20.02
CA GLN A 147 11.29 -8.03 -20.08
C GLN A 147 12.27 -6.86 -20.26
N TYR A 148 11.86 -5.79 -20.95
CA TYR A 148 12.75 -4.68 -21.30
C TYR A 148 12.50 -3.38 -20.52
N PHE A 149 11.33 -3.21 -19.88
CA PHE A 149 10.99 -1.95 -19.20
C PHE A 149 11.89 -1.65 -18.00
N ILE A 150 12.21 -2.65 -17.17
CA ILE A 150 13.09 -2.49 -16.00
C ILE A 150 14.53 -2.14 -16.42
N PRO A 151 15.19 -2.85 -17.37
CA PRO A 151 16.50 -2.47 -17.88
C PRO A 151 16.56 -1.05 -18.47
N ILE A 152 15.55 -0.67 -19.26
CA ILE A 152 15.50 0.66 -19.90
C ILE A 152 15.41 1.77 -18.84
N ILE A 153 14.58 1.60 -17.81
CA ILE A 153 14.47 2.54 -16.70
C ILE A 153 15.81 2.68 -15.95
N PHE A 154 16.50 1.57 -15.69
CA PHE A 154 17.81 1.63 -15.02
C PHE A 154 18.87 2.34 -15.87
N ILE A 155 18.88 2.12 -17.19
CA ILE A 155 19.77 2.84 -18.10
C ILE A 155 19.47 4.34 -18.08
N VAL A 156 18.19 4.73 -18.19
CA VAL A 156 17.78 6.15 -18.19
C VAL A 156 18.14 6.82 -16.87
N ILE A 157 17.83 6.19 -15.72
CA ILE A 157 18.19 6.72 -14.40
C ILE A 157 19.72 6.82 -14.25
N GLY A 158 20.46 5.81 -14.68
CA GLY A 158 21.93 5.83 -14.63
C GLY A 158 22.52 6.98 -15.43
N VAL A 159 22.00 7.21 -16.64
CA VAL A 159 22.38 8.34 -17.50
C VAL A 159 22.00 9.68 -16.84
N LEU A 160 20.80 9.80 -16.28
CA LEU A 160 20.34 11.00 -15.58
C LEU A 160 21.21 11.35 -14.36
N ILE A 161 21.67 10.34 -13.61
CA ILE A 161 22.59 10.51 -12.48
C ILE A 161 23.97 10.98 -12.96
N LEU A 162 24.49 10.41 -14.05
CA LEU A 162 25.76 10.84 -14.64
C LEU A 162 25.71 12.31 -15.08
N PHE A 163 24.60 12.75 -15.67
CA PHE A 163 24.43 14.14 -16.07
C PHE A 163 24.19 15.10 -14.90
N ARG A 164 23.64 14.64 -13.77
CA ARG A 164 23.43 15.47 -12.57
C ARG A 164 24.70 15.73 -11.74
N LYS A 165 25.80 15.01 -11.98
CA LYS A 165 27.08 15.18 -11.27
C LYS A 165 28.09 15.97 -12.11
N LYS A 166 27.66 17.13 -12.60
CA LYS A 166 28.54 18.13 -13.18
C LYS A 166 28.03 19.49 -12.70
N ASP A 167 28.27 19.75 -11.42
CA ASP A 167 28.53 21.04 -10.76
C ASP A 167 28.82 20.77 -9.28
#